data_AF-A0A5D1ZZ70-F1
#
_entry.id   AF-A0A5D1ZZ70-F1
#
_cell.length_a   1.000
_cell.length_b   1.000
_cell.length_c   1.000
_cell.angle_alpha   90.00
_cell.angle_beta   90.00
_cell.angle_gamma   90.00
#
_symmetry.space_group_name_H-M   'P 1'
#
loop_
_entity.id
_entity.type
_entity.pdbx_description
1 polymer ?
#
loop_
_entity_poly.entity_id
_entity_poly.type
_entity_poly.pdbx_seq_one_letter_code
_entity_poly.pdbx_strand_id
1 'polypeptide(L)'
;MLQLQLLSSPPLTPQTLNLNSISNPKLFPSFSSLNSSQTRSFKFNPLSKPSKFSLKCRQSEYFDQKQRFNDSSSSTSPSSLAGLPARFYVGHSIYKGKAALTVEPRAPEFVPLDSGAFKISREGFVLLQFAPAAGVRQYDWSRKQVFSLSVTEIGTLISLGLRESCEFFHDPFKGKSDEGKVRKVLKVEPLPDGSGHFFNLGVQNKLLNVDENVYIPITRGEFTVLKSAFSIVQQILLAQQHT
;
A
#
# COMPACT_ATOMS: atom_id res chain seq x y z
N MET A 1 -11.89 -43.23 49.19
CA MET A 1 -12.58 -42.03 49.66
C MET A 1 -11.66 -40.84 49.45
N LEU A 2 -12.01 -39.94 48.53
CA LEU A 2 -11.65 -38.52 48.54
C LEU A 2 -12.53 -37.84 47.48
N GLN A 3 -13.23 -36.82 47.92
CA GLN A 3 -14.51 -36.35 47.42
C GLN A 3 -14.31 -35.08 46.57
N LEU A 4 -14.95 -35.03 45.41
CA LEU A 4 -15.05 -33.84 44.54
C LEU A 4 -15.89 -32.76 45.24
N GLN A 5 -15.38 -31.53 45.28
CA GLN A 5 -16.16 -30.35 45.66
C GLN A 5 -16.21 -29.36 44.50
N LEU A 6 -17.42 -29.22 43.93
CA LEU A 6 -17.84 -28.12 43.07
C LEU A 6 -17.96 -26.84 43.90
N LEU A 7 -17.48 -25.72 43.36
CA LEU A 7 -17.80 -24.39 43.88
C LEU A 7 -18.64 -23.65 42.84
N SER A 8 -19.86 -23.34 43.27
CA SER A 8 -20.92 -22.60 42.60
C SER A 8 -20.79 -21.09 42.84
N SER A 9 -21.17 -20.30 41.84
CA SER A 9 -21.31 -18.83 41.90
C SER A 9 -22.59 -18.40 42.64
N PRO A 10 -22.62 -17.23 43.31
CA PRO A 10 -23.86 -16.55 43.68
C PRO A 10 -24.22 -15.39 42.71
N PRO A 11 -25.53 -15.09 42.50
CA PRO A 11 -26.03 -13.97 41.69
C PRO A 11 -26.48 -12.75 42.54
N LEU A 12 -26.97 -11.68 41.86
CA LEU A 12 -27.92 -10.58 42.25
C LEU A 12 -27.43 -9.21 41.72
N THR A 13 -27.93 -8.68 40.59
CA THR A 13 -29.14 -7.82 40.30
C THR A 13 -29.00 -6.31 40.59
N PRO A 14 -29.66 -5.44 39.77
CA PRO A 14 -29.24 -4.05 39.53
C PRO A 14 -30.03 -3.03 40.36
N GLN A 15 -29.38 -1.93 40.75
CA GLN A 15 -30.07 -0.75 41.31
C GLN A 15 -30.11 0.39 40.30
N THR A 16 -31.34 0.76 39.98
CA THR A 16 -31.81 1.93 39.26
C THR A 16 -31.67 3.18 40.12
N LEU A 17 -31.28 4.31 39.51
CA LEU A 17 -31.57 5.64 40.05
C LEU A 17 -32.33 6.46 39.01
N ASN A 18 -33.47 6.96 39.47
CA ASN A 18 -34.53 7.60 38.72
C ASN A 18 -34.29 9.11 38.59
N LEU A 19 -34.79 9.69 37.49
CA LEU A 19 -34.84 11.12 37.22
C LEU A 19 -35.69 11.87 38.24
N ASN A 20 -35.36 13.14 38.49
CA ASN A 20 -36.37 14.19 38.63
C ASN A 20 -35.91 15.50 37.97
N SER A 21 -36.81 15.99 37.13
CA SER A 21 -36.85 17.21 36.34
C SER A 21 -36.94 18.47 37.22
N ILE A 22 -36.46 19.63 36.72
CA ILE A 22 -37.13 20.94 36.82
C ILE A 22 -36.49 21.94 35.81
N SER A 23 -37.30 22.27 34.79
CA SER A 23 -37.48 23.51 34.02
C SER A 23 -36.32 24.42 33.54
N ASN A 24 -36.25 24.52 32.21
CA ASN A 24 -35.76 25.62 31.34
C ASN A 24 -36.37 27.01 31.66
N PRO A 25 -35.73 28.17 31.31
CA PRO A 25 -35.65 28.58 29.89
C PRO A 25 -34.41 29.37 29.41
N LYS A 26 -34.13 29.19 28.11
CA LYS A 26 -33.64 30.13 27.08
C LYS A 26 -32.86 31.39 27.52
N LEU A 27 -31.62 31.51 27.03
CA LEU A 27 -31.05 32.76 26.50
C LEU A 27 -29.89 32.42 25.55
N PHE A 28 -30.00 32.88 24.30
CA PHE A 28 -28.90 32.96 23.34
C PHE A 28 -27.85 33.98 23.82
N PRO A 29 -26.62 33.91 23.28
CA PRO A 29 -26.21 35.06 22.48
C PRO A 29 -25.64 34.67 21.12
N SER A 30 -26.11 35.43 20.14
CA SER A 30 -25.56 35.60 18.80
C SER A 30 -24.23 36.35 18.82
N PHE A 31 -23.41 36.03 17.84
CA PHE A 31 -22.44 36.86 17.12
C PHE A 31 -21.84 38.08 17.82
N SER A 32 -20.53 38.03 18.07
CA SER A 32 -19.67 39.20 17.89
C SER A 32 -18.42 38.81 17.11
N SER A 33 -18.39 39.30 15.87
CA SER A 33 -17.22 39.41 15.01
C SER A 33 -16.17 40.31 15.66
N LEU A 34 -14.98 39.78 15.94
CA LEU A 34 -13.80 40.61 16.14
C LEU A 34 -12.96 40.56 14.87
N ASN A 35 -13.19 41.58 14.03
CA ASN A 35 -12.24 42.03 13.02
C ASN A 35 -10.93 42.39 13.71
N SER A 36 -9.85 41.71 13.36
CA SER A 36 -8.50 42.25 13.49
C SER A 36 -7.82 42.16 12.15
N SER A 37 -8.00 43.23 11.38
CA SER A 37 -7.23 43.51 10.18
C SER A 37 -5.85 44.01 10.60
N GLN A 38 -4.85 43.13 10.59
CA GLN A 38 -3.46 43.55 10.43
C GLN A 38 -2.94 43.04 9.09
N THR A 39 -3.28 43.78 8.04
CA THR A 39 -2.60 43.73 6.76
C THR A 39 -1.22 44.37 6.95
N ARG A 40 -0.17 43.55 7.14
CA ARG A 40 1.20 44.03 6.86
C ARG A 40 1.34 44.16 5.36
N SER A 41 1.21 45.39 4.87
CA SER A 41 1.50 45.76 3.49
C SER A 41 3.00 45.64 3.23
N PHE A 42 3.44 44.55 2.59
CA PHE A 42 4.75 44.53 1.95
C PHE A 42 4.64 45.27 0.62
N LYS A 43 5.26 46.46 0.56
CA LYS A 43 5.42 47.21 -0.69
C LYS A 43 6.39 46.47 -1.60
N PHE A 44 5.90 45.87 -2.67
CA PHE A 44 6.74 45.40 -3.76
C PHE A 44 6.98 46.55 -4.74
N ASN A 45 8.22 47.03 -4.83
CA ASN A 45 8.66 47.89 -5.93
C ASN A 45 8.84 47.03 -7.20
N PRO A 46 8.25 47.39 -8.35
CA PRO A 46 8.49 46.67 -9.59
C PRO A 46 9.57 47.39 -10.41
N LEU A 47 10.82 46.90 -10.36
CA LEU A 47 11.77 47.18 -11.44
C LEU A 47 12.97 46.21 -11.43
N SER A 48 12.98 45.24 -12.34
CA SER A 48 14.10 44.91 -13.24
C SER A 48 13.87 43.57 -13.97
N LYS A 49 14.43 43.49 -15.17
CA LYS A 49 14.15 42.53 -16.27
C LYS A 49 14.50 41.07 -15.92
N PRO A 50 13.88 40.06 -16.55
CA PRO A 50 14.21 38.65 -16.31
C PRO A 50 15.55 38.29 -16.94
N SER A 51 16.57 38.01 -16.13
CA SER A 51 17.76 37.28 -16.59
C SER A 51 17.44 35.79 -16.64
N LYS A 52 17.61 35.16 -17.81
CA LYS A 52 17.54 33.71 -17.99
C LYS A 52 18.60 33.02 -17.10
N PHE A 53 18.21 32.55 -15.93
CA PHE A 53 19.00 31.59 -15.16
C PHE A 53 18.80 30.20 -15.76
N SER A 54 19.74 29.78 -16.60
CA SER A 54 19.86 28.38 -17.03
C SER A 54 20.65 27.63 -15.96
N LEU A 55 19.94 26.81 -15.17
CA LEU A 55 20.58 25.81 -14.32
C LEU A 55 21.04 24.66 -15.21
N LYS A 56 22.32 24.65 -15.57
CA LYS A 56 22.97 23.44 -16.09
C LYS A 56 23.35 22.55 -14.91
N CYS A 57 22.58 21.49 -14.69
CA CYS A 57 23.02 20.38 -13.85
C CYS A 57 24.29 19.79 -14.49
N ARG A 58 25.42 19.90 -13.79
CA ARG A 58 26.64 19.15 -14.14
C ARG A 58 26.30 17.66 -14.01
N GLN A 59 26.17 16.99 -15.15
CA GLN A 59 26.12 15.54 -15.21
C GLN A 59 27.40 14.98 -14.58
N SER A 60 27.25 13.97 -13.73
CA SER A 60 28.34 13.22 -13.12
C SER A 60 28.98 12.30 -14.18
N GLU A 61 29.96 12.81 -14.93
CA GLU A 61 30.81 11.98 -15.81
C GLU A 61 31.82 11.13 -15.02
N TYR A 62 31.35 10.43 -13.99
CA TYR A 62 32.22 9.55 -13.18
C TYR A 62 31.81 8.07 -13.23
N PHE A 63 30.72 7.72 -13.93
CA PHE A 63 30.28 6.32 -14.04
C PHE A 63 30.51 5.67 -15.42
N ASP A 64 30.97 6.39 -16.44
CA ASP A 64 31.07 5.82 -17.81
C ASP A 64 32.45 5.26 -18.19
N GLN A 65 33.38 5.11 -17.25
CA GLN A 65 34.70 4.55 -17.56
C GLN A 65 35.03 3.30 -16.75
N LYS A 66 34.32 2.20 -17.07
CA LYS A 66 34.85 0.82 -17.14
C LYS A 66 33.70 -0.19 -17.29
N GLN A 67 33.46 -0.64 -18.51
CA GLN A 67 33.21 -2.06 -18.84
C GLN A 67 33.20 -2.24 -20.36
N ARG A 68 34.41 -2.38 -20.93
CA ARG A 68 34.57 -3.09 -22.20
C ARG A 68 34.60 -4.58 -21.86
N PHE A 69 33.47 -5.25 -22.02
CA PHE A 69 33.44 -6.69 -22.30
C PHE A 69 32.61 -6.90 -23.57
N ASN A 70 33.06 -7.90 -24.32
CA ASN A 70 32.80 -8.15 -25.73
C ASN A 70 31.39 -8.75 -25.92
N ASP A 71 30.40 -7.95 -26.31
CA ASP A 71 29.05 -8.43 -26.64
C ASP A 71 28.98 -8.88 -28.11
N SER A 72 29.29 -10.15 -28.35
CA SER A 72 28.84 -10.88 -29.54
C SER A 72 27.65 -11.76 -29.16
N SER A 73 26.51 -11.13 -28.91
CA SER A 73 25.22 -11.82 -29.04
C SER A 73 24.24 -10.84 -29.67
N SER A 74 23.78 -11.19 -30.86
CA SER A 74 22.80 -10.45 -31.64
C SER A 74 21.54 -10.22 -30.82
N SER A 75 21.37 -9.01 -30.31
CA SER A 75 20.07 -8.55 -29.83
C SER A 75 19.17 -8.34 -31.04
N THR A 76 18.46 -9.38 -31.43
CA THR A 76 17.28 -9.25 -32.28
C THR A 76 16.28 -8.40 -31.49
N SER A 77 16.27 -7.09 -31.74
CA SER A 77 15.16 -6.23 -31.37
C SER A 77 13.89 -6.89 -31.92
N PRO A 78 12.91 -7.27 -31.09
CA PRO A 78 11.64 -7.69 -31.64
C PRO A 78 11.09 -6.49 -32.39
N SER A 79 10.91 -6.70 -33.69
CA SER A 79 10.16 -5.82 -34.56
C SER A 79 8.92 -5.34 -33.81
N SER A 80 8.75 -4.03 -33.73
CA SER A 80 7.47 -3.43 -33.38
C SER A 80 6.42 -4.00 -34.33
N LEU A 81 5.65 -4.98 -33.86
CA LEU A 81 4.41 -5.40 -34.51
C LEU A 81 3.56 -4.14 -34.65
N ALA A 82 3.52 -3.62 -35.88
CA ALA A 82 2.88 -2.35 -36.20
C ALA A 82 1.43 -2.37 -35.70
N GLY A 83 1.11 -1.49 -34.74
CA GLY A 83 -0.26 -1.21 -34.31
C GLY A 83 -0.63 -1.57 -32.86
N LEU A 84 0.23 -2.22 -32.08
CA LEU A 84 -0.06 -2.48 -30.66
C LEU A 84 0.48 -1.36 -29.74
N PRO A 85 -0.30 -0.90 -28.74
CA PRO A 85 0.17 0.10 -27.80
C PRO A 85 1.35 -0.42 -26.96
N ALA A 86 2.27 0.48 -26.61
CA ALA A 86 3.43 0.15 -25.79
C ALA A 86 3.02 -0.35 -24.41
N ARG A 87 3.73 -1.37 -23.90
CA ARG A 87 3.55 -1.90 -22.54
C ARG A 87 4.62 -1.33 -21.62
N PHE A 88 4.20 -0.83 -20.46
CA PHE A 88 5.07 -0.29 -19.44
C PHE A 88 5.01 -1.16 -18.17
N TYR A 89 6.17 -1.46 -17.60
CA TYR A 89 6.30 -2.19 -16.36
C TYR A 89 6.85 -1.24 -15.30
N VAL A 90 6.01 -0.88 -14.34
CA VAL A 90 6.33 0.13 -13.32
C VAL A 90 6.20 -0.48 -11.92
N GLY A 91 7.32 -0.94 -11.38
CA GLY A 91 7.42 -1.43 -10.00
C GLY A 91 8.05 -0.38 -9.09
N HIS A 92 7.41 -0.07 -7.96
CA HIS A 92 8.02 0.72 -6.90
C HIS A 92 8.65 -0.20 -5.86
N SER A 93 9.94 -0.03 -5.58
CA SER A 93 10.70 -0.93 -4.72
C SER A 93 11.23 -0.24 -3.47
N ILE A 94 11.12 -0.93 -2.33
CA ILE A 94 11.68 -0.53 -1.03
C ILE A 94 12.72 -1.57 -0.63
N TYR A 95 13.95 -1.11 -0.35
CA TYR A 95 15.09 -1.96 -0.05
C TYR A 95 15.55 -1.75 1.40
N LYS A 96 15.53 -2.81 2.22
CA LYS A 96 15.99 -2.79 3.62
C LYS A 96 17.05 -3.86 3.87
N GLY A 97 17.63 -3.87 5.07
CA GLY A 97 18.77 -4.76 5.38
C GLY A 97 18.49 -6.26 5.22
N LYS A 98 17.26 -6.71 5.49
CA LYS A 98 16.90 -8.15 5.48
C LYS A 98 15.96 -8.56 4.35
N ALA A 99 15.31 -7.61 3.69
CA ALA A 99 14.33 -7.89 2.65
C ALA A 99 14.14 -6.69 1.72
N ALA A 100 13.60 -6.98 0.53
CA ALA A 100 13.09 -6.01 -0.41
C ALA A 100 11.59 -6.25 -0.66
N LEU A 101 10.87 -5.18 -0.94
CA LEU A 101 9.47 -5.20 -1.34
C LEU A 101 9.32 -4.46 -2.67
N THR A 102 8.75 -5.11 -3.67
CA THR A 102 8.33 -4.47 -4.93
C THR A 102 6.80 -4.45 -5.02
N VAL A 103 6.25 -3.30 -5.36
CA VAL A 103 4.82 -3.04 -5.51
C VAL A 103 4.53 -2.73 -6.98
N GLU A 104 3.71 -3.55 -7.62
CA GLU A 104 3.41 -3.46 -9.06
C GLU A 104 1.89 -3.48 -9.31
N PRO A 105 1.31 -2.46 -9.98
CA PRO A 105 -0.10 -2.49 -10.35
C PRO A 105 -0.35 -3.47 -11.51
N ARG A 106 -1.51 -4.16 -11.47
CA ARG A 106 -2.01 -5.02 -12.54
C ARG A 106 -3.35 -4.49 -13.03
N ALA A 107 -3.40 -4.13 -14.31
CA ALA A 107 -4.58 -3.57 -14.96
C ALA A 107 -5.78 -4.53 -14.92
N PRO A 108 -7.01 -4.00 -14.88
CA PRO A 108 -8.22 -4.81 -15.04
C PRO A 108 -8.30 -5.46 -16.43
N GLU A 109 -9.10 -6.51 -16.54
CA GLU A 109 -9.38 -7.20 -17.79
C GLU A 109 -10.79 -6.85 -18.28
N PHE A 110 -10.95 -6.73 -19.60
CA PHE A 110 -12.21 -6.39 -20.26
C PHE A 110 -12.58 -7.44 -21.31
N VAL A 111 -13.87 -7.66 -21.48
CA VAL A 111 -14.45 -8.48 -22.55
C VAL A 111 -15.29 -7.59 -23.48
N PRO A 112 -15.16 -7.74 -24.80
CA PRO A 112 -16.02 -7.06 -25.75
C PRO A 112 -17.44 -7.64 -25.67
N LEU A 113 -18.43 -6.78 -25.90
CA LEU A 113 -19.83 -7.14 -26.08
C LEU A 113 -20.23 -7.00 -27.55
N ASP A 114 -21.30 -7.69 -27.96
CA ASP A 114 -21.81 -7.65 -29.34
C ASP A 114 -22.23 -6.24 -29.78
N SER A 115 -22.53 -5.34 -28.82
CA SER A 115 -22.82 -3.92 -29.07
C SER A 115 -21.60 -3.07 -29.43
N GLY A 116 -20.38 -3.64 -29.38
CA GLY A 116 -19.12 -2.91 -29.52
C GLY A 116 -18.63 -2.25 -28.23
N ALA A 117 -19.40 -2.31 -27.14
CA ALA A 117 -18.97 -1.85 -25.82
C ALA A 117 -18.04 -2.87 -25.14
N PHE A 118 -17.32 -2.43 -24.12
CA PHE A 118 -16.49 -3.29 -23.28
C PHE A 118 -17.07 -3.39 -21.87
N LYS A 119 -17.03 -4.60 -21.30
CA LYS A 119 -17.41 -4.86 -19.91
C LYS A 119 -16.19 -5.35 -19.14
N ILE A 120 -16.02 -4.88 -17.90
CA ILE A 120 -14.99 -5.42 -17.01
C ILE A 120 -15.30 -6.90 -16.70
N SER A 121 -14.36 -7.79 -17.00
CA SER A 121 -14.47 -9.23 -16.68
C SER A 121 -13.74 -9.55 -15.39
N ARG A 122 -12.65 -8.82 -15.10
CA ARG A 122 -11.84 -9.00 -13.91
C ARG A 122 -11.31 -7.66 -13.43
N GLU A 123 -11.46 -7.39 -12.14
CA GLU A 123 -10.85 -6.23 -11.51
C GLU A 123 -9.32 -6.32 -11.53
N GLY A 124 -8.69 -5.15 -11.60
CA GLY A 124 -7.26 -5.04 -11.40
C GLY A 124 -6.87 -5.27 -9.93
N PHE A 125 -5.58 -5.44 -9.68
CA PHE A 125 -5.06 -5.64 -8.34
C PHE A 125 -3.63 -5.07 -8.23
N VAL A 126 -3.09 -4.97 -7.01
CA VAL A 126 -1.67 -4.66 -6.80
C VAL A 126 -0.93 -5.92 -6.39
N LEU A 127 0.18 -6.21 -7.06
CA LEU A 127 1.06 -7.34 -6.71
C LEU A 127 2.20 -6.86 -5.82
N LEU A 128 2.27 -7.43 -4.62
CA LEU A 128 3.40 -7.28 -3.71
C LEU A 128 4.36 -8.46 -3.90
N GLN A 129 5.65 -8.17 -4.03
CA GLN A 129 6.72 -9.16 -4.16
C GLN A 129 7.76 -8.92 -3.07
N PHE A 130 7.91 -9.88 -2.17
CA PHE A 130 8.87 -9.83 -1.07
C PHE A 130 10.05 -10.75 -1.39
N ALA A 131 11.27 -10.23 -1.31
CA ALA A 131 12.49 -11.02 -1.51
C ALA A 131 13.40 -10.93 -0.28
N PRO A 132 13.92 -12.06 0.24
CA PRO A 132 14.89 -12.03 1.32
C PRO A 132 16.25 -11.49 0.84
N ALA A 133 17.02 -10.89 1.74
CA ALA A 133 18.38 -10.48 1.45
C ALA A 133 19.28 -11.70 1.18
N ALA A 134 20.13 -11.59 0.17
CA ALA A 134 21.20 -12.54 -0.17
C ALA A 134 22.59 -12.01 0.23
N GLY A 135 22.67 -10.74 0.59
CA GLY A 135 23.90 -10.04 0.96
C GLY A 135 23.65 -8.55 1.15
N VAL A 136 24.72 -7.77 1.33
CA VAL A 136 24.60 -6.31 1.47
C VAL A 136 24.05 -5.72 0.18
N ARG A 137 22.82 -5.17 0.24
CA ARG A 137 22.10 -4.59 -0.90
C ARG A 137 21.86 -5.57 -2.06
N GLN A 138 21.87 -6.87 -1.78
CA GLN A 138 21.53 -7.93 -2.73
C GLN A 138 20.34 -8.72 -2.21
N TYR A 139 19.41 -9.07 -3.08
CA TYR A 139 18.17 -9.74 -2.72
C TYR A 139 17.92 -10.92 -3.66
N ASP A 140 17.52 -12.04 -3.08
CA ASP A 140 17.27 -13.27 -3.82
C ASP A 140 15.82 -13.32 -4.32
N TRP A 141 15.61 -12.82 -5.55
CA TRP A 141 14.29 -12.84 -6.19
C TRP A 141 13.84 -14.22 -6.65
N SER A 142 14.72 -15.24 -6.63
CA SER A 142 14.33 -16.62 -6.94
C SER A 142 13.51 -17.24 -5.80
N ARG A 143 13.76 -16.82 -4.56
CA ARG A 143 13.01 -17.19 -3.35
C ARG A 143 11.97 -16.15 -2.94
N LYS A 144 11.46 -15.37 -3.90
CA LYS A 144 10.47 -14.34 -3.59
C LYS A 144 9.12 -14.95 -3.20
N GLN A 145 8.46 -14.33 -2.24
CA GLN A 145 7.07 -14.59 -1.90
C GLN A 145 6.18 -13.47 -2.44
N VAL A 146 4.98 -13.84 -2.91
CA VAL A 146 4.05 -12.88 -3.54
C VAL A 146 2.71 -12.86 -2.85
N PHE A 147 2.10 -11.67 -2.79
CA PHE A 147 0.78 -11.43 -2.24
C PHE A 147 0.04 -10.41 -3.11
N SER A 148 -1.19 -10.70 -3.51
CA SER A 148 -2.01 -9.76 -4.29
C SER A 148 -2.92 -8.97 -3.35
N LEU A 149 -3.02 -7.66 -3.55
CA LEU A 149 -4.01 -6.82 -2.89
C LEU A 149 -5.14 -6.51 -3.85
N SER A 150 -6.35 -6.93 -3.49
CA SER A 150 -7.60 -6.50 -4.14
C SER A 150 -7.88 -5.03 -3.89
N VAL A 151 -8.82 -4.46 -4.65
CA VAL A 151 -9.27 -3.07 -4.50
C VAL A 151 -9.74 -2.77 -3.07
N THR A 152 -10.45 -3.71 -2.45
CA THR A 152 -10.95 -3.57 -1.07
C THR A 152 -9.81 -3.55 -0.05
N GLU A 153 -8.82 -4.43 -0.19
CA GLU A 153 -7.65 -4.49 0.71
C GLU A 153 -6.77 -3.25 0.57
N ILE A 154 -6.66 -2.72 -0.67
CA ILE A 154 -6.04 -1.42 -0.94
C ILE A 154 -6.78 -0.31 -0.18
N GLY A 155 -8.11 -0.31 -0.20
CA GLY A 155 -8.95 0.63 0.55
C GLY A 155 -8.62 0.63 2.05
N THR A 156 -8.48 -0.57 2.64
CA THR A 156 -8.07 -0.73 4.05
C THR A 156 -6.68 -0.14 4.33
N LEU A 157 -5.71 -0.36 3.44
CA LEU A 157 -4.35 0.19 3.61
C LEU A 157 -4.32 1.72 3.50
N ILE A 158 -5.12 2.29 2.60
CA ILE A 158 -5.22 3.75 2.44
C ILE A 158 -5.80 4.37 3.71
N SER A 159 -6.88 3.79 4.26
CA SER A 159 -7.54 4.31 5.46
C SER A 159 -6.78 4.04 6.77
N LEU A 160 -5.79 3.14 6.77
CA LEU A 160 -5.08 2.70 7.98
C LEU A 160 -4.48 3.87 8.79
N GLY A 161 -4.88 4.01 10.05
CA GLY A 161 -4.33 5.01 10.96
C GLY A 161 -2.85 4.77 11.33
N LEU A 162 -2.22 5.76 11.97
CA LEU A 162 -0.80 5.69 12.36
C LEU A 162 -0.49 4.59 13.39
N ARG A 163 -1.49 4.15 14.16
CA ARG A 163 -1.37 3.12 15.20
C ARG A 163 -2.26 1.91 14.94
N GLU A 164 -2.91 1.90 13.79
CA GLU A 164 -3.80 0.81 13.42
C GLU A 164 -3.02 -0.29 12.72
N SER A 165 -3.56 -1.49 12.85
CA SER A 165 -3.05 -2.70 12.24
C SER A 165 -4.12 -3.31 11.36
N CYS A 166 -3.72 -3.99 10.30
CA CYS A 166 -4.61 -4.83 9.50
C CYS A 166 -3.92 -6.13 9.10
N GLU A 167 -4.73 -7.16 8.83
CA GLU A 167 -4.25 -8.48 8.45
C GLU A 167 -5.11 -9.03 7.31
N PHE A 168 -4.46 -9.64 6.32
CA PHE A 168 -5.12 -10.21 5.15
C PHE A 168 -4.75 -11.68 5.00
N PHE A 169 -5.74 -12.53 4.70
CA PHE A 169 -5.61 -13.98 4.61
C PHE A 169 -5.98 -14.45 3.21
N HIS A 170 -5.02 -15.05 2.51
CA HIS A 170 -5.23 -15.60 1.17
C HIS A 170 -4.98 -17.11 1.17
N ASP A 171 -5.93 -17.84 0.58
CA ASP A 171 -5.75 -19.24 0.16
C ASP A 171 -5.84 -19.28 -1.37
N PRO A 172 -4.71 -19.44 -2.09
CA PRO A 172 -4.68 -19.47 -3.55
C PRO A 172 -5.54 -20.59 -4.18
N PHE A 173 -5.88 -21.62 -3.40
CA PHE A 173 -6.65 -22.77 -3.84
C PHE A 173 -8.04 -22.83 -3.22
N LYS A 174 -8.53 -21.71 -2.64
CA LYS A 174 -9.90 -21.63 -2.13
C LYS A 174 -10.92 -22.05 -3.22
N GLY A 175 -11.81 -22.98 -2.89
CA GLY A 175 -12.80 -23.54 -3.80
C GLY A 175 -12.24 -24.57 -4.80
N LYS A 176 -11.00 -25.03 -4.62
CA LYS A 176 -10.33 -26.05 -5.45
C LYS A 176 -9.91 -27.25 -4.60
N SER A 177 -9.39 -28.30 -5.24
CA SER A 177 -8.97 -29.55 -4.59
C SER A 177 -7.90 -29.40 -3.51
N ASP A 178 -7.05 -28.37 -3.61
CA ASP A 178 -5.94 -28.11 -2.68
C ASP A 178 -6.22 -27.01 -1.66
N GLU A 179 -7.50 -26.67 -1.45
CA GLU A 179 -7.93 -25.73 -0.43
C GLU A 179 -7.35 -26.08 0.96
N GLY A 180 -6.90 -25.05 1.69
CA GLY A 180 -6.34 -25.15 3.04
C GLY A 180 -4.90 -25.68 3.10
N LYS A 181 -4.32 -26.10 1.96
CA LYS A 181 -2.94 -26.59 1.90
C LYS A 181 -1.92 -25.47 1.73
N VAL A 182 -2.31 -24.34 1.14
CA VAL A 182 -1.49 -23.13 1.04
C VAL A 182 -2.20 -21.96 1.68
N ARG A 183 -1.52 -21.29 2.61
CA ARG A 183 -2.02 -20.08 3.28
C ARG A 183 -0.99 -18.98 3.23
N LYS A 184 -1.45 -17.77 2.95
CA LYS A 184 -0.65 -16.56 2.97
C LYS A 184 -1.30 -15.55 3.90
N VAL A 185 -0.50 -14.95 4.76
CA VAL A 185 -0.95 -13.99 5.76
C VAL A 185 -0.07 -12.76 5.65
N LEU A 186 -0.66 -11.64 5.24
CA LEU A 186 0.02 -10.36 5.22
C LEU A 186 -0.45 -9.53 6.41
N LYS A 187 0.49 -9.20 7.30
CA LYS A 187 0.27 -8.29 8.43
C LYS A 187 0.89 -6.94 8.14
N VAL A 188 0.15 -5.89 8.44
CA VAL A 188 0.63 -4.51 8.43
C VAL A 188 0.33 -3.90 9.79
N GLU A 189 1.38 -3.60 10.54
CA GLU A 189 1.28 -3.15 11.92
C GLU A 189 2.24 -1.97 12.17
N PRO A 190 1.96 -1.07 13.12
CA PRO A 190 2.84 0.04 13.44
C PRO A 190 4.16 -0.45 14.04
N LEU A 191 5.24 0.26 13.76
CA LEU A 191 6.52 0.04 14.43
C LEU A 191 6.44 0.48 15.91
N PRO A 192 7.14 -0.19 16.83
CA PRO A 192 7.11 0.15 18.27
C PRO A 192 7.51 1.59 18.59
N ASP A 193 8.38 2.18 17.77
CA ASP A 193 8.86 3.56 17.91
C ASP A 193 7.94 4.60 17.24
N GLY A 194 6.86 4.15 16.57
CA GLY A 194 5.93 5.01 15.83
C GLY A 194 6.53 5.65 14.57
N SER A 195 7.70 5.21 14.11
CA SER A 195 8.39 5.79 12.94
C SER A 195 7.79 5.36 11.59
N GLY A 196 6.84 4.43 11.60
CA GLY A 196 6.18 3.90 10.42
C GLY A 196 5.44 2.60 10.73
N HIS A 197 5.39 1.72 9.75
CA HIS A 197 4.76 0.40 9.83
C HIS A 197 5.76 -0.68 9.46
N PHE A 198 5.43 -1.94 9.66
CA PHE A 198 6.10 -3.05 9.01
C PHE A 198 5.12 -3.89 8.25
N PHE A 199 5.62 -4.51 7.19
CA PHE A 199 4.87 -5.49 6.41
C PHE A 199 5.51 -6.85 6.70
N ASN A 200 4.68 -7.82 7.07
CA ASN A 200 5.14 -9.17 7.37
C ASN A 200 4.29 -10.18 6.59
N LEU A 201 4.91 -10.86 5.62
CA LEU A 201 4.26 -11.88 4.81
C LEU A 201 4.68 -13.27 5.29
N GLY A 202 3.76 -13.97 5.94
CA GLY A 202 3.87 -15.39 6.25
C GLY A 202 3.27 -16.24 5.13
N VAL A 203 4.02 -17.19 4.60
CA VAL A 203 3.57 -18.15 3.59
C VAL A 203 3.79 -19.55 4.09
N GLN A 204 2.72 -20.33 4.15
CA GLN A 204 2.81 -21.74 4.45
C GLN A 204 2.22 -22.56 3.33
N ASN A 205 3.02 -23.47 2.81
CA ASN A 205 2.64 -24.38 1.75
C ASN A 205 2.97 -25.81 2.19
N LYS A 206 1.93 -26.54 2.61
CA LYS A 206 2.05 -27.92 3.08
C LYS A 206 2.41 -28.91 1.96
N LEU A 207 2.14 -28.57 0.70
CA LEU A 207 2.46 -29.41 -0.46
C LEU A 207 3.97 -29.46 -0.71
N LEU A 208 4.65 -28.33 -0.50
CA LEU A 208 6.09 -28.19 -0.72
C LEU A 208 6.89 -28.18 0.59
N ASN A 209 6.21 -28.36 1.73
CA ASN A 209 6.79 -28.22 3.06
C ASN A 209 7.55 -26.90 3.27
N VAL A 210 6.97 -25.79 2.77
CA VAL A 210 7.52 -24.44 2.91
C VAL A 210 6.78 -23.71 4.02
N ASP A 211 7.52 -23.14 4.97
CA ASP A 211 7.02 -22.21 5.99
C ASP A 211 8.00 -21.03 6.04
N GLU A 212 7.64 -19.95 5.34
CA GLU A 212 8.48 -18.78 5.19
C GLU A 212 7.80 -17.54 5.78
N ASN A 213 8.61 -16.65 6.34
CA ASN A 213 8.13 -15.37 6.83
C ASN A 213 9.10 -14.26 6.42
N VAL A 214 8.61 -13.27 5.69
CA VAL A 214 9.41 -12.14 5.21
C VAL A 214 8.91 -10.85 5.84
N TYR A 215 9.77 -10.25 6.65
CA TYR A 215 9.53 -9.00 7.37
C TYR A 215 10.28 -7.84 6.71
N ILE A 216 9.60 -6.71 6.54
CA ILE A 216 10.22 -5.46 6.07
C ILE A 216 9.65 -4.24 6.81
N PRO A 217 10.50 -3.42 7.47
CA PRO A 217 10.04 -2.16 8.04
C PRO A 217 9.86 -1.12 6.94
N ILE A 218 8.80 -0.32 7.04
CA ILE A 218 8.41 0.74 6.11
C ILE A 218 8.31 2.03 6.91
N THR A 219 9.17 2.99 6.60
CA THR A 219 9.16 4.29 7.27
C THR A 219 7.87 5.05 6.95
N ARG A 220 7.51 6.04 7.78
CA ARG A 220 6.37 6.92 7.54
C ARG A 220 6.40 7.58 6.16
N GLY A 221 7.59 7.98 5.68
CA GLY A 221 7.76 8.59 4.36
C GLY A 221 7.44 7.59 3.24
N GLU A 222 8.01 6.38 3.31
CA GLU A 222 7.75 5.31 2.34
C GLU A 222 6.26 4.91 2.34
N PHE A 223 5.66 4.76 3.53
CA PHE A 223 4.25 4.40 3.63
C PHE A 223 3.31 5.49 3.09
N THR A 224 3.68 6.76 3.24
CA THR A 224 2.94 7.88 2.64
C THR A 224 2.97 7.82 1.11
N VAL A 225 4.12 7.49 0.52
CA VAL A 225 4.25 7.28 -0.94
C VAL A 225 3.36 6.12 -1.39
N LEU A 226 3.39 4.99 -0.68
CA LEU A 226 2.53 3.84 -0.99
C LEU A 226 1.06 4.20 -0.94
N LYS A 227 0.59 4.88 0.12
CA LYS A 227 -0.81 5.33 0.22
C LYS A 227 -1.21 6.25 -0.92
N SER A 228 -0.35 7.20 -1.28
CA SER A 228 -0.60 8.10 -2.41
C SER A 228 -0.71 7.34 -3.73
N ALA A 229 0.21 6.39 -3.98
CA ALA A 229 0.18 5.57 -5.18
C ALA A 229 -1.07 4.67 -5.22
N PHE A 230 -1.42 4.05 -4.08
CA PHE A 230 -2.60 3.22 -3.93
C PHE A 230 -3.89 3.99 -4.19
N SER A 231 -4.02 5.22 -3.71
CA SER A 231 -5.18 6.05 -3.99
C SER A 231 -5.37 6.32 -5.48
N ILE A 232 -4.29 6.59 -6.22
CA ILE A 232 -4.34 6.79 -7.68
C ILE A 232 -4.67 5.47 -8.39
N VAL A 233 -3.95 4.41 -8.04
CA VAL A 233 -4.10 3.09 -8.66
C VAL A 233 -5.52 2.55 -8.44
N GLN A 234 -6.10 2.72 -7.25
CA GLN A 234 -7.46 2.27 -6.94
C GLN A 234 -8.49 2.78 -7.97
N GLN A 235 -8.39 4.03 -8.40
CA GLN A 235 -9.28 4.59 -9.42
C GLN A 235 -9.09 3.96 -10.80
N ILE A 236 -7.84 3.61 -11.14
CA ILE A 236 -7.51 2.89 -12.38
C ILE A 236 -8.02 1.45 -12.33
N LEU A 237 -7.85 0.75 -11.21
CA LEU A 237 -8.26 -0.65 -11.06
C LEU A 237 -9.78 -0.83 -11.13
N LEU A 238 -10.54 0.18 -10.71
CA LEU A 238 -11.99 0.27 -10.86
C LEU A 238 -12.44 0.74 -12.25
N ALA A 239 -11.51 0.91 -13.20
CA ALA A 239 -11.76 1.39 -14.55
C ALA A 239 -12.46 2.77 -14.62
N GLN A 240 -12.38 3.59 -13.56
CA GLN A 240 -13.02 4.92 -13.54
C GLN A 240 -12.34 5.95 -14.45
N GLN A 241 -11.16 5.63 -14.99
CA GLN A 241 -10.43 6.49 -15.94
C GLN A 241 -10.59 6.05 -17.41
N HIS A 242 -11.44 5.06 -17.69
CA HIS A 242 -11.72 4.58 -19.06
C HIS A 242 -13.01 5.17 -19.69
N THR A 243 -13.66 6.12 -19.01
CA THR A 243 -14.78 6.94 -19.52
C THR A 243 -14.28 8.26 -20.08
#